data_AF-A0A3R6XYJ1-F1
#
_entry.id   AF-A0A3R6XYJ1-F1
#
_cell.length_a   1.000
_cell.length_b   1.000
_cell.length_c   1.000
_cell.angle_alpha   90.00
_cell.angle_beta   90.00
_cell.angle_gamma   90.00
#
_symmetry.space_group_name_H-M   'P 1'
#
loop_
_entity.id
_entity.type
_entity.pdbx_description
1 polymer ?
#
loop_
_entity_poly.entity_id
_entity_poly.type
_entity_poly.pdbx_seq_one_letter_code
_entity_poly.pdbx_strand_id
1 'polypeptide(L)'
;MYKLNPNIAKRIFANIADDERLIDEILNDKSEELLDGKSERIVSIYLFLDDIRNKLNKLKGKIMSYDDANYILNIMILVNSEITQYYMDKAQKDGRFSYENEYSQSSIIINYIKVIRDDMQRREKIQEIYPNKEIIESKELKIVSECDLSIIEKHLEYLVLINTLMCMQISPFFNDKDRIIAEWFLCCFGDIFTNCMIEGIYMEPNTSYSEYENGSRTTTKMEIFFSQSNEDRYQLRLDFPHDDKECIHFNLYEPFKIAAYPIDYLEYNMLIKQYGDVVKNLFYHCGNRMWFKSQFKDYIDLNFTNNIEARKALLNLFETHTHSPVCDNSVSENDMKNFLNELFSAISIMDMSHSRYLKPKNIDENKELEYITLEKNVRNAAYKIDEAYLYNLQTGTIPAKLKEDLANIEIKLTNVLTEYYAKYTHEELNDLSLLELLMLVRECMIEHS
;
A
#
# COMPACT_ATOMS: atom_id res chain seq x y z
N MET A 1 2.00 2.00 33.34
CA MET A 1 2.82 2.09 32.10
C MET A 1 4.16 1.46 32.42
N TYR A 2 4.38 0.23 31.95
CA TYR A 2 5.65 -0.47 32.15
C TYR A 2 6.69 0.17 31.22
N LYS A 3 7.70 0.82 31.81
CA LYS A 3 8.84 1.38 31.06
C LYS A 3 9.66 0.21 30.51
N LEU A 4 9.73 0.08 29.19
CA LEU A 4 10.59 -0.93 28.56
C LEU A 4 12.04 -0.41 28.60
N ASN A 5 12.96 -1.25 29.06
CA ASN A 5 14.37 -0.92 29.17
C ASN A 5 14.99 -0.76 27.75
N PRO A 6 15.81 0.27 27.46
CA PRO A 6 16.56 0.42 26.21
C PRO A 6 17.36 -0.84 25.83
N ASN A 7 17.87 -1.59 26.82
CA ASN A 7 18.54 -2.87 26.61
C ASN A 7 17.59 -3.99 26.19
N ILE A 8 16.29 -3.88 26.45
CA ILE A 8 15.26 -4.80 25.93
C ILE A 8 14.93 -4.44 24.48
N ALA A 9 14.78 -3.15 24.14
CA ALA A 9 14.62 -2.72 22.75
C ALA A 9 15.84 -3.10 21.91
N LYS A 10 17.05 -2.78 22.38
CA LYS A 10 18.31 -3.20 21.77
C LYS A 10 18.45 -4.73 21.72
N ARG A 11 18.01 -5.50 22.74
CA ARG A 11 17.97 -6.98 22.69
C ARG A 11 16.98 -7.54 21.67
N ILE A 12 15.82 -6.89 21.48
CA ILE A 12 14.84 -7.27 20.45
C ILE A 12 15.46 -7.05 19.06
N PHE A 13 16.17 -5.93 18.85
CA PHE A 13 16.94 -5.68 17.62
C PHE A 13 18.22 -6.54 17.50
N ALA A 14 18.78 -7.03 18.60
CA ALA A 14 19.98 -7.88 18.60
C ALA A 14 19.66 -9.38 18.40
N ASN A 15 18.47 -9.86 18.81
CA ASN A 15 17.95 -11.20 18.44
C ASN A 15 17.65 -11.34 16.94
N ILE A 16 17.69 -10.21 16.25
CA ILE A 16 17.42 -9.98 14.84
C ILE A 16 18.76 -10.03 14.06
N ALA A 17 19.91 -9.72 14.69
CA ALA A 17 21.22 -9.89 14.10
C ALA A 17 21.84 -11.24 14.54
N ASP A 18 22.13 -12.14 13.59
CA ASP A 18 22.84 -13.41 13.81
C ASP A 18 24.33 -13.24 14.22
N ASP A 19 24.71 -12.10 14.79
CA ASP A 19 26.08 -11.81 15.22
C ASP A 19 26.16 -11.68 16.75
N GLU A 20 26.58 -12.77 17.41
CA GLU A 20 26.80 -12.85 18.86
C GLU A 20 27.73 -11.73 19.39
N ARG A 21 28.63 -11.17 18.57
CA ARG A 21 29.51 -10.08 19.01
C ARG A 21 28.77 -8.75 19.18
N LEU A 22 27.81 -8.49 18.29
CA LEU A 22 26.97 -7.30 18.38
C LEU A 22 26.05 -7.39 19.61
N ILE A 23 25.55 -8.58 19.90
CA ILE A 23 24.79 -8.89 21.12
C ILE A 23 25.64 -8.58 22.35
N ASP A 24 26.88 -9.07 22.43
CA ASP A 24 27.75 -8.83 23.58
C ASP A 24 28.17 -7.35 23.75
N GLU A 25 28.41 -6.62 22.67
CA GLU A 25 28.68 -5.16 22.74
C GLU A 25 27.46 -4.36 23.21
N ILE A 26 26.27 -4.73 22.74
CA ILE A 26 24.98 -4.12 23.12
C ILE A 26 24.64 -4.38 24.59
N LEU A 27 24.89 -5.59 25.10
CA LEU A 27 24.62 -5.95 26.49
C LEU A 27 25.59 -5.31 27.49
N ASN A 28 26.79 -4.95 27.03
CA ASN A 28 27.83 -4.34 27.84
C ASN A 28 27.78 -2.81 27.85
N ASP A 29 26.92 -2.19 27.04
CA ASP A 29 26.64 -0.75 27.07
C ASP A 29 25.85 -0.40 28.35
N LYS A 30 26.54 0.22 29.31
CA LYS A 30 26.01 0.63 30.62
C LYS A 30 25.32 2.00 30.61
N SER A 31 25.02 2.55 29.43
CA SER A 31 24.25 3.80 29.34
C SER A 31 22.80 3.57 29.79
N GLU A 32 22.51 3.88 31.06
CA GLU A 32 21.15 4.00 31.62
C GLU A 32 20.41 5.24 31.07
N GLU A 33 20.51 5.51 29.76
CA GLU A 33 19.68 6.56 29.16
C GLU A 33 18.28 6.00 28.98
N LEU A 34 17.36 6.47 29.83
CA LEU A 34 15.91 6.37 29.63
C LEU A 34 15.61 6.67 28.16
N LEU A 35 14.92 5.74 27.48
CA LEU A 35 14.42 5.99 26.12
C LEU A 35 13.69 7.33 26.13
N ASP A 36 14.05 8.21 25.20
CA ASP A 36 13.23 9.40 24.98
C ASP A 36 11.85 8.96 24.48
N GLY A 37 10.84 9.83 24.63
CA GLY A 37 9.46 9.46 24.25
C GLY A 37 9.29 9.07 22.76
N LYS A 38 10.27 9.40 21.90
CA LYS A 38 10.30 8.99 20.49
C LYS A 38 10.70 7.52 20.34
N SER A 39 11.72 7.08 21.08
CA SER A 39 12.21 5.71 21.00
C SER A 39 11.21 4.72 21.61
N GLU A 40 10.53 5.09 22.70
CA GLU A 40 9.43 4.28 23.27
C GLU A 40 8.29 4.06 22.26
N ARG A 41 7.96 5.09 21.47
CA ARG A 41 6.91 5.04 20.45
C ARG A 41 7.23 4.03 19.34
N ILE A 42 8.43 4.09 18.76
CA ILE A 42 8.84 3.19 17.66
C ILE A 42 8.84 1.73 18.11
N VAL A 43 9.33 1.45 19.32
CA VAL A 43 9.32 0.09 19.87
C VAL A 43 7.89 -0.39 20.11
N SER A 44 7.01 0.48 20.61
CA SER A 44 5.60 0.13 20.82
C SER A 44 4.90 -0.18 19.50
N ILE A 45 5.10 0.63 18.46
CA ILE A 45 4.58 0.37 17.11
C ILE A 45 5.08 -1.00 16.62
N TYR A 46 6.37 -1.28 16.74
CA TYR A 46 6.92 -2.57 16.31
C TYR A 46 6.25 -3.76 17.00
N LEU A 47 6.13 -3.72 18.33
CA LEU A 47 5.50 -4.80 19.10
C LEU A 47 4.03 -5.01 18.71
N PHE A 48 3.30 -3.93 18.43
CA PHE A 48 1.94 -4.00 17.93
C PHE A 48 1.84 -4.60 16.52
N LEU A 49 2.76 -4.24 15.63
CA LEU A 49 2.83 -4.80 14.27
C LEU A 49 3.14 -6.30 14.30
N ASP A 50 4.09 -6.73 15.13
CA ASP A 50 4.44 -8.15 15.30
C ASP A 50 3.27 -8.97 15.88
N ASP A 51 2.54 -8.40 16.82
CA ASP A 51 1.36 -9.06 17.39
C ASP A 51 0.22 -9.22 16.36
N ILE A 52 -0.04 -8.19 15.53
CA ILE A 52 -0.96 -8.31 14.39
C ILE A 52 -0.47 -9.41 13.43
N ARG A 53 0.81 -9.42 13.08
CA ARG A 53 1.38 -10.45 12.18
C ARG A 53 1.17 -11.85 12.73
N ASN A 54 1.49 -12.07 14.00
CA ASN A 54 1.30 -13.35 14.67
C ASN A 54 -0.18 -13.78 14.69
N LYS A 55 -1.10 -12.82 14.79
CA LYS A 55 -2.53 -13.06 14.66
C LYS A 55 -2.92 -13.49 13.24
N LEU A 56 -2.49 -12.75 12.22
CA LEU A 56 -2.77 -13.04 10.80
C LEU A 56 -2.23 -14.41 10.39
N ASN A 57 -1.00 -14.76 10.79
CA ASN A 57 -0.41 -16.07 10.53
C ASN A 57 -1.25 -17.23 11.10
N LYS A 58 -1.89 -17.05 12.25
CA LYS A 58 -2.78 -18.07 12.87
C LYS A 58 -4.13 -18.21 12.15
N LEU A 59 -4.51 -17.21 11.34
CA LEU A 59 -5.75 -17.16 10.58
C LEU A 59 -5.60 -17.72 9.16
N LYS A 60 -4.39 -18.06 8.70
CA LYS A 60 -4.19 -18.68 7.38
C LYS A 60 -5.09 -19.91 7.20
N GLY A 61 -5.91 -19.89 6.14
CA GLY A 61 -6.88 -20.93 5.81
C GLY A 61 -8.15 -20.97 6.68
N LYS A 62 -8.36 -19.98 7.56
CA LYS A 62 -9.53 -19.83 8.44
C LYS A 62 -10.30 -18.56 8.10
N ILE A 63 -11.58 -18.55 8.47
CA ILE A 63 -12.43 -17.35 8.41
C ILE A 63 -12.11 -16.47 9.62
N MET A 64 -11.86 -15.19 9.37
CA MET A 64 -11.66 -14.18 10.42
C MET A 64 -12.96 -13.99 11.20
N SER A 65 -12.94 -14.23 12.52
CA SER A 65 -14.11 -14.01 13.38
C SER A 65 -14.31 -12.53 13.75
N TYR A 66 -15.43 -12.21 14.38
CA TYR A 66 -15.66 -10.88 14.97
C TYR A 66 -14.53 -10.48 15.93
N ASP A 67 -14.14 -11.38 16.84
CA ASP A 67 -13.11 -11.12 17.84
C ASP A 67 -11.74 -10.90 17.19
N ASP A 68 -11.42 -11.65 16.14
CA ASP A 68 -10.19 -11.49 15.38
C ASP A 68 -10.14 -10.11 14.69
N ALA A 69 -11.21 -9.74 13.98
CA ALA A 69 -11.30 -8.45 13.30
C ALA A 69 -11.26 -7.29 14.28
N ASN A 70 -11.97 -7.40 15.42
CA ASN A 70 -11.98 -6.37 16.46
C ASN A 70 -10.61 -6.22 17.13
N TYR A 71 -9.89 -7.32 17.35
CA TYR A 71 -8.54 -7.29 17.89
C TYR A 71 -7.58 -6.54 16.96
N ILE A 72 -7.53 -6.94 15.68
CA ILE A 72 -6.68 -6.31 14.66
C ILE A 72 -7.03 -4.83 14.51
N LEU A 73 -8.33 -4.49 14.48
CA LEU A 73 -8.80 -3.11 14.40
C LEU A 73 -8.26 -2.24 15.53
N ASN A 74 -8.37 -2.71 16.77
CA ASN A 74 -7.94 -1.92 17.93
C ASN A 74 -6.44 -1.64 17.91
N ILE A 75 -5.63 -2.65 17.56
CA ILE A 75 -4.18 -2.47 17.46
C ILE A 75 -3.82 -1.55 16.28
N MET A 76 -4.48 -1.71 15.13
CA MET A 76 -4.26 -0.86 13.96
C MET A 76 -4.59 0.61 14.24
N ILE A 77 -5.65 0.89 15.01
CA ILE A 77 -5.98 2.25 15.47
C ILE A 77 -4.85 2.82 16.35
N LEU A 78 -4.29 2.02 17.27
CA LEU A 78 -3.18 2.45 18.13
C LEU A 78 -1.93 2.75 17.29
N VAL A 79 -1.53 1.84 16.41
CA VAL A 79 -0.38 2.02 15.50
C VAL A 79 -0.55 3.28 14.66
N ASN A 80 -1.72 3.46 14.04
CA ASN A 80 -1.99 4.64 13.23
C ASN A 80 -1.94 5.92 14.06
N SER A 81 -2.43 5.90 15.29
CA SER A 81 -2.39 7.07 16.18
C SER A 81 -0.95 7.47 16.53
N GLU A 82 -0.09 6.50 16.82
CA GLU A 82 1.33 6.75 17.11
C GLU A 82 2.10 7.28 15.89
N ILE A 83 1.87 6.70 14.71
CA ILE A 83 2.46 7.18 13.45
C ILE A 83 1.94 8.58 13.10
N THR A 84 0.64 8.83 13.28
CA THR A 84 0.04 10.17 13.08
C THR A 84 0.71 11.19 14.00
N GLN A 85 0.87 10.87 15.29
CA GLN A 85 1.53 11.75 16.25
C GLN A 85 2.99 12.03 15.84
N TYR A 86 3.70 11.02 15.34
CA TYR A 86 5.05 11.20 14.81
C TYR A 86 5.11 12.24 13.68
N TYR A 87 4.23 12.14 12.68
CA TYR A 87 4.18 13.10 11.58
C TYR A 87 3.76 14.49 12.05
N MET A 88 2.80 14.59 12.97
CA MET A 88 2.38 15.87 13.56
C MET A 88 3.52 16.55 14.33
N ASP A 89 4.24 15.81 15.18
CA ASP A 89 5.38 16.33 15.96
C ASP A 89 6.48 16.89 15.03
N LYS A 90 6.70 16.22 13.89
CA LYS A 90 7.67 16.63 12.88
C LYS A 90 7.21 17.88 12.13
N ALA A 91 5.98 17.87 11.60
CA ALA A 91 5.42 19.00 10.89
C ALA A 91 5.41 20.29 11.76
N GLN A 92 5.15 20.16 13.07
CA GLN A 92 5.21 21.29 13.99
C GLN A 92 6.62 21.86 14.15
N LYS A 93 7.64 21.01 14.24
CA LYS A 93 9.04 21.43 14.38
C LYS A 93 9.56 22.13 13.13
N ASP A 94 9.17 21.63 11.96
CA ASP A 94 9.62 22.16 10.67
C ASP A 94 8.83 23.40 10.23
N GLY A 95 7.83 23.83 11.01
CA GLY A 95 6.92 24.91 10.65
C GLY A 95 6.00 24.56 9.47
N ARG A 96 5.86 23.27 9.16
CA ARG A 96 5.02 22.73 8.06
C ARG A 96 3.69 22.17 8.57
N PHE A 97 3.37 22.37 9.84
CA PHE A 97 2.11 21.92 10.43
C PHE A 97 0.94 22.67 9.82
N SER A 98 -0.02 21.92 9.28
CA SER A 98 -1.26 22.42 8.72
C SER A 98 -2.43 21.62 9.29
N TYR A 99 -3.46 22.31 9.75
CA TYR A 99 -4.73 21.66 10.13
C TYR A 99 -5.50 21.12 8.93
N GLU A 100 -5.10 21.51 7.71
CA GLU A 100 -5.70 21.04 6.46
C GLU A 100 -5.11 19.69 6.03
N ASN A 101 -3.97 19.27 6.61
CA ASN A 101 -3.32 18.01 6.26
C ASN A 101 -3.84 16.84 7.13
N GLU A 102 -4.15 15.73 6.47
CA GLU A 102 -4.35 14.40 7.02
C GLU A 102 -3.01 13.73 7.32
N TYR A 103 -2.69 13.54 8.60
CA TYR A 103 -1.45 12.87 9.00
C TYR A 103 -1.60 11.34 9.17
N SER A 104 -2.79 10.80 8.88
CA SER A 104 -3.15 9.40 9.10
C SER A 104 -2.79 8.54 7.89
N GLN A 105 -1.94 7.55 8.12
CA GLN A 105 -1.42 6.65 7.07
C GLN A 105 -2.30 5.41 6.84
N SER A 106 -3.22 5.12 7.75
CA SER A 106 -3.97 3.85 7.76
C SER A 106 -5.48 4.03 7.91
N SER A 107 -6.01 5.23 7.64
CA SER A 107 -7.46 5.48 7.73
C SER A 107 -8.28 4.50 6.89
N ILE A 108 -7.83 4.21 5.66
CA ILE A 108 -8.55 3.34 4.73
C ILE A 108 -8.56 1.88 5.21
N ILE A 109 -7.42 1.33 5.67
CA ILE A 109 -7.38 -0.04 6.21
C ILE A 109 -8.18 -0.16 7.51
N ILE A 110 -8.17 0.87 8.37
CA ILE A 110 -8.95 0.88 9.61
C ILE A 110 -10.45 0.81 9.30
N ASN A 111 -10.90 1.63 8.35
CA ASN A 111 -12.29 1.60 7.90
C ASN A 111 -12.66 0.26 7.26
N TYR A 112 -11.74 -0.33 6.49
CA TYR A 112 -11.91 -1.64 5.88
C TYR A 112 -12.06 -2.75 6.93
N ILE A 113 -11.16 -2.84 7.92
CA ILE A 113 -11.26 -3.83 9.01
C ILE A 113 -12.53 -3.62 9.84
N LYS A 114 -12.95 -2.37 10.04
CA LYS A 114 -14.21 -2.06 10.72
C LYS A 114 -15.42 -2.64 9.98
N VAL A 115 -15.45 -2.57 8.65
CA VAL A 115 -16.50 -3.18 7.82
C VAL A 115 -16.48 -4.70 7.99
N ILE A 116 -15.31 -5.35 7.97
CA ILE A 116 -15.18 -6.80 8.21
C ILE A 116 -15.76 -7.17 9.58
N ARG A 117 -15.35 -6.46 10.63
CA ARG A 117 -15.84 -6.69 12.00
C ARG A 117 -17.36 -6.59 12.08
N ASP A 118 -17.94 -5.52 11.52
CA ASP A 118 -19.38 -5.27 11.61
C ASP A 118 -20.17 -6.30 10.78
N ASP A 119 -19.64 -6.75 9.64
CA ASP A 119 -20.22 -7.83 8.85
C ASP A 119 -20.17 -9.19 9.57
N MET A 120 -19.04 -9.52 10.21
CA MET A 120 -18.94 -10.75 11.01
C MET A 120 -19.91 -10.76 12.19
N GLN A 121 -20.07 -9.61 12.88
CA GLN A 121 -21.08 -9.48 13.94
C GLN A 121 -22.50 -9.73 13.43
N ARG A 122 -22.81 -9.23 12.23
CA ARG A 122 -24.11 -9.47 11.57
C ARG A 122 -24.29 -10.94 11.25
N ARG A 123 -23.28 -11.59 10.69
CA ARG A 123 -23.30 -13.01 10.30
C ARG A 123 -23.48 -13.94 11.50
N GLU A 124 -22.79 -13.68 12.60
CA GLU A 124 -22.95 -14.43 13.86
C GLU A 124 -24.40 -14.40 14.35
N LYS A 125 -25.06 -13.24 14.31
CA LYS A 125 -26.49 -13.13 14.65
C LYS A 125 -27.39 -13.91 13.70
N ILE A 126 -27.07 -13.97 12.41
CA ILE A 126 -27.85 -14.75 11.44
C ILE A 126 -27.63 -16.25 11.71
N GLN A 127 -26.40 -16.67 12.02
CA GLN A 127 -26.07 -18.05 12.40
C GLN A 127 -26.86 -18.51 13.64
N GLU A 128 -27.04 -17.65 14.64
CA GLU A 128 -27.87 -17.93 15.82
C GLU A 128 -29.34 -18.19 15.46
N ILE A 129 -29.88 -17.45 14.49
CA ILE A 129 -31.27 -17.62 14.01
C ILE A 129 -31.42 -18.89 13.16
N TYR A 130 -30.39 -19.24 12.39
CA TYR A 130 -30.37 -20.37 11.47
C TYR A 130 -29.22 -21.34 11.80
N PRO A 131 -29.27 -22.05 12.96
CA PRO A 131 -28.14 -22.82 13.47
C PRO A 131 -27.71 -24.00 12.58
N ASN A 132 -28.61 -24.47 11.71
CA ASN A 132 -28.35 -25.59 10.79
C ASN A 132 -27.83 -25.15 9.42
N LYS A 133 -27.49 -23.87 9.24
CA LYS A 133 -26.95 -23.30 7.99
C LYS A 133 -25.48 -22.95 8.18
N GLU A 134 -24.67 -23.13 7.14
CA GLU A 134 -23.24 -22.78 7.15
C GLU A 134 -23.06 -21.31 6.76
N ILE A 135 -23.23 -20.38 7.70
CA ILE A 135 -23.18 -18.93 7.41
C ILE A 135 -21.80 -18.35 7.71
N ILE A 136 -21.24 -18.69 8.86
CA ILE A 136 -19.88 -18.30 9.25
C ILE A 136 -18.82 -19.31 8.78
N GLU A 137 -19.26 -20.37 8.09
CA GLU A 137 -18.42 -21.43 7.54
C GLU A 137 -18.59 -21.59 6.02
N SER A 138 -19.30 -20.64 5.36
CA SER A 138 -19.56 -20.73 3.92
C SER A 138 -18.27 -20.71 3.10
N LYS A 139 -18.30 -21.39 1.94
CA LYS A 139 -17.15 -21.45 1.03
C LYS A 139 -16.80 -20.07 0.51
N GLU A 140 -17.81 -19.28 0.18
CA GLU A 140 -17.69 -17.91 -0.30
C GLU A 140 -17.05 -17.02 0.77
N LEU A 141 -17.51 -17.09 2.02
CA LEU A 141 -16.92 -16.31 3.11
C LEU A 141 -15.47 -16.70 3.38
N LYS A 142 -15.10 -17.98 3.19
CA LYS A 142 -13.71 -18.40 3.24
C LYS A 142 -12.85 -17.70 2.18
N ILE A 143 -13.34 -17.59 0.94
CA ILE A 143 -12.65 -16.86 -0.14
C ILE A 143 -12.53 -15.37 0.22
N VAL A 144 -13.61 -14.76 0.69
CA VAL A 144 -13.61 -13.35 1.13
C VAL A 144 -12.56 -13.15 2.22
N SER A 145 -12.55 -14.01 3.25
CA SER A 145 -11.61 -13.91 4.36
C SER A 145 -10.16 -14.11 3.93
N GLU A 146 -9.88 -15.00 2.97
CA GLU A 146 -8.53 -15.18 2.42
C GLU A 146 -8.03 -13.90 1.71
N CYS A 147 -8.90 -13.26 0.92
CA CYS A 147 -8.59 -11.97 0.30
C CYS A 147 -8.43 -10.84 1.32
N ASP A 148 -9.30 -10.79 2.33
CA ASP A 148 -9.25 -9.78 3.41
C ASP A 148 -7.94 -9.85 4.19
N LEU A 149 -7.50 -11.07 4.53
CA LEU A 149 -6.22 -11.32 5.19
C LEU A 149 -5.06 -10.80 4.34
N SER A 150 -5.01 -11.14 3.05
CA SER A 150 -3.97 -10.68 2.11
C SER A 150 -3.89 -9.15 2.05
N ILE A 151 -5.04 -8.46 1.98
CA ILE A 151 -5.09 -6.99 1.98
C ILE A 151 -4.53 -6.40 3.28
N ILE A 152 -4.87 -6.98 4.43
CA ILE A 152 -4.36 -6.52 5.73
C ILE A 152 -2.85 -6.81 5.85
N GLU A 153 -2.38 -7.97 5.39
CA GLU A 153 -0.97 -8.36 5.40
C GLU A 153 -0.11 -7.41 4.55
N LYS A 154 -0.55 -7.08 3.33
CA LYS A 154 0.12 -6.12 2.44
C LYS A 154 0.23 -4.72 3.07
N HIS A 155 -0.82 -4.25 3.74
CA HIS A 155 -0.78 -2.96 4.43
C HIS A 155 0.06 -2.99 5.71
N LEU A 156 0.09 -4.12 6.43
CA LEU A 156 0.95 -4.30 7.61
C LEU A 156 2.42 -4.13 7.27
N GLU A 157 2.84 -4.65 6.11
CA GLU A 157 4.20 -4.53 5.61
C GLU A 157 4.63 -3.10 5.30
N TYR A 158 3.73 -2.30 4.76
CA TYR A 158 3.97 -0.86 4.63
C TYR A 158 4.21 -0.20 5.99
N LEU A 159 3.46 -0.58 7.02
CA LEU A 159 3.67 -0.04 8.36
C LEU A 159 4.99 -0.51 8.99
N VAL A 160 5.45 -1.72 8.66
CA VAL A 160 6.79 -2.20 9.03
C VAL A 160 7.87 -1.38 8.34
N LEU A 161 7.71 -1.07 7.04
CA LEU A 161 8.60 -0.17 6.31
C LEU A 161 8.64 1.22 6.94
N ILE A 162 7.48 1.83 7.24
CA ILE A 162 7.40 3.13 7.94
C ILE A 162 8.09 3.08 9.30
N ASN A 163 7.82 2.06 10.11
CA ASN A 163 8.44 1.92 11.43
C ASN A 163 9.97 1.74 11.34
N THR A 164 10.45 1.03 10.31
CA THR A 164 11.88 0.85 10.04
C THR A 164 12.54 2.18 9.66
N LEU A 165 11.92 2.94 8.77
CA LEU A 165 12.40 4.28 8.39
C LEU A 165 12.40 5.23 9.59
N MET A 166 11.38 5.19 10.44
CA MET A 166 11.34 5.97 11.68
C MET A 166 12.52 5.61 12.59
N CYS A 167 12.82 4.31 12.73
CA CYS A 167 13.96 3.82 13.51
C CYS A 167 15.28 4.33 12.93
N MET A 168 15.47 4.18 11.61
CA MET A 168 16.66 4.67 10.92
C MET A 168 16.84 6.18 11.12
N GLN A 169 15.78 6.97 11.00
CA GLN A 169 15.84 8.43 11.16
C GLN A 169 16.35 8.84 12.56
N ILE A 170 15.88 8.19 13.63
CA ILE A 170 16.19 8.64 15.00
C ILE A 170 17.40 7.96 15.62
N SER A 171 17.80 6.79 15.11
CA SER A 171 18.80 5.96 15.77
C SER A 171 20.20 6.56 15.61
N PRO A 172 20.99 6.62 16.71
CA PRO A 172 22.36 7.11 16.65
C PRO A 172 23.31 6.16 15.92
N PHE A 173 22.88 4.92 15.65
CA PHE A 173 23.69 3.89 14.98
C PHE A 173 23.73 4.03 13.46
N PHE A 174 22.82 4.81 12.87
CA PHE A 174 22.86 5.15 11.45
C PHE A 174 23.62 6.45 11.25
N ASN A 175 24.36 6.53 10.13
CA ASN A 175 25.12 7.73 9.80
C ASN A 175 24.19 8.90 9.43
N ASP A 176 24.72 10.13 9.43
CA ASP A 176 23.93 11.33 9.14
C ASP A 176 23.21 11.27 7.79
N LYS A 177 23.81 10.66 6.77
CA LYS A 177 23.21 10.56 5.43
C LYS A 177 22.02 9.62 5.43
N ASP A 178 22.14 8.44 6.04
CA ASP A 178 21.03 7.49 6.15
C ASP A 178 19.85 8.07 6.91
N ARG A 179 20.12 8.82 7.99
CA ARG A 179 19.08 9.51 8.75
C ARG A 179 18.33 10.54 7.91
N ILE A 180 19.06 11.34 7.14
CA ILE A 180 18.50 12.35 6.24
C ILE A 180 17.66 11.67 5.15
N ILE A 181 18.16 10.60 4.53
CA ILE A 181 17.45 9.88 3.47
C ILE A 181 16.17 9.23 4.04
N ALA A 182 16.25 8.59 5.21
CA ALA A 182 15.07 8.03 5.89
C ALA A 182 13.99 9.10 6.14
N GLU A 183 14.42 10.29 6.55
CA GLU A 183 13.56 11.44 6.74
C GLU A 183 12.87 11.89 5.45
N TRP A 184 13.57 11.91 4.32
CA TRP A 184 12.99 12.20 3.00
C TRP A 184 11.94 11.16 2.61
N PHE A 185 12.24 9.86 2.75
CA PHE A 185 11.28 8.78 2.48
C PHE A 185 10.03 8.90 3.34
N LEU A 186 10.18 9.16 4.64
CA LEU A 186 9.04 9.37 5.54
C LEU A 186 8.18 10.55 5.09
N CYS A 187 8.78 11.67 4.69
CA CYS A 187 8.04 12.81 4.16
C CYS A 187 7.27 12.43 2.87
N CYS A 188 7.95 11.83 1.89
CA CYS A 188 7.33 11.44 0.62
C CYS A 188 6.20 10.42 0.82
N PHE A 189 6.41 9.38 1.64
CA PHE A 189 5.42 8.35 1.93
C PHE A 189 4.25 8.89 2.74
N GLY A 190 4.55 9.71 3.75
CA GLY A 190 3.56 10.43 4.53
C GLY A 190 2.63 11.29 3.65
N ASP A 191 3.15 11.81 2.55
CA ASP A 191 2.39 12.62 1.61
C ASP A 191 1.62 11.80 0.57
N ILE A 192 2.27 10.85 -0.09
CA ILE A 192 1.70 10.13 -1.23
C ILE A 192 0.73 9.01 -0.81
N PHE A 193 1.00 8.33 0.31
CA PHE A 193 0.22 7.19 0.76
C PHE A 193 -0.83 7.54 1.81
N THR A 194 -1.01 8.82 2.11
CA THR A 194 -2.15 9.28 2.92
C THR A 194 -3.45 8.81 2.26
N ASN A 195 -4.28 8.10 3.03
CA ASN A 195 -5.55 7.54 2.57
C ASN A 195 -5.44 6.55 1.39
N CYS A 196 -4.28 5.90 1.22
CA CYS A 196 -4.05 4.87 0.21
C CYS A 196 -4.02 3.45 0.81
N MET A 197 -4.43 2.48 0.01
CA MET A 197 -4.32 1.05 0.28
C MET A 197 -3.08 0.51 -0.43
N ILE A 198 -2.22 -0.17 0.30
CA ILE A 198 -1.03 -0.79 -0.28
C ILE A 198 -1.38 -2.16 -0.84
N GLU A 199 -1.04 -2.37 -2.11
CA GLU A 199 -1.38 -3.57 -2.89
C GLU A 199 -0.18 -4.51 -3.07
N GLY A 200 1.04 -3.98 -2.91
CA GLY A 200 2.27 -4.76 -2.96
C GLY A 200 3.51 -3.89 -2.84
N ILE A 201 4.57 -4.47 -2.29
CA ILE A 201 5.90 -3.84 -2.20
C ILE A 201 6.94 -4.79 -2.79
N TYR A 202 7.76 -4.25 -3.68
CA TYR A 202 8.81 -4.96 -4.39
C TYR A 202 10.14 -4.29 -4.11
N MET A 203 11.14 -5.07 -3.72
CA MET A 203 12.45 -4.55 -3.34
C MET A 203 13.54 -5.33 -4.07
N GLU A 204 14.48 -4.64 -4.71
CA GLU A 204 15.62 -5.32 -5.33
C GLU A 204 16.66 -5.67 -4.26
N PRO A 205 16.88 -6.96 -3.93
CA PRO A 205 17.78 -7.35 -2.85
C PRO A 205 19.26 -7.01 -3.11
N ASN A 206 19.62 -6.66 -4.35
CA ASN A 206 20.98 -6.30 -4.72
C ASN A 206 21.07 -4.88 -5.28
N THR A 207 21.31 -3.90 -4.40
CA THR A 207 21.45 -2.48 -4.78
C THR A 207 22.72 -2.21 -5.60
N SER A 208 23.71 -3.10 -5.52
CA SER A 208 25.02 -2.97 -6.18
C SER A 208 24.99 -3.39 -7.64
N TYR A 209 24.01 -4.19 -8.04
CA TYR A 209 23.80 -4.62 -9.42
C TYR A 209 22.87 -3.64 -10.13
N SER A 210 23.44 -2.56 -10.67
CA SER A 210 22.83 -1.86 -11.82
C SER A 210 23.50 -2.44 -13.07
N GLU A 211 23.03 -3.60 -13.52
CA GLU A 211 23.60 -4.22 -14.72
C GLU A 211 23.17 -3.44 -15.97
N TYR A 212 24.13 -3.17 -16.85
CA TYR A 212 23.85 -3.05 -18.28
C TYR A 212 23.56 -4.45 -18.80
N GLU A 213 22.28 -4.84 -18.81
CA GLU A 213 21.83 -6.04 -19.50
C GLU A 213 21.13 -5.63 -20.79
N ASN A 214 21.51 -6.21 -21.94
CA ASN A 214 20.92 -5.92 -23.25
C ASN A 214 20.88 -4.43 -23.67
N GLY A 215 21.78 -3.61 -23.12
CA GLY A 215 21.89 -2.20 -23.49
C GLY A 215 20.92 -1.26 -22.77
N SER A 216 20.15 -1.71 -21.78
CA SER A 216 19.35 -0.83 -20.91
C SER A 216 19.88 -0.81 -19.47
N ARG A 217 20.02 0.39 -18.91
CA ARG A 217 20.37 0.59 -17.50
C ARG A 217 19.09 0.35 -16.68
N THR A 218 19.03 -0.74 -15.93
CA THR A 218 17.91 -0.97 -14.99
C THR A 218 18.21 -0.22 -13.70
N THR A 219 17.40 0.81 -13.42
CA THR A 219 17.63 1.78 -12.33
C THR A 219 16.64 1.68 -11.19
N THR A 220 15.57 0.89 -11.33
CA THR A 220 14.51 0.75 -10.32
C THR A 220 14.94 -0.16 -9.18
N LYS A 221 14.89 0.34 -7.95
CA LYS A 221 15.31 -0.41 -6.75
C LYS A 221 14.16 -0.78 -5.80
N MET A 222 13.05 -0.06 -5.87
CA MET A 222 11.86 -0.32 -5.08
C MET A 222 10.63 0.06 -5.91
N GLU A 223 9.58 -0.76 -5.79
CA GLU A 223 8.26 -0.44 -6.34
C GLU A 223 7.19 -0.64 -5.27
N ILE A 224 6.23 0.28 -5.21
CA ILE A 224 5.07 0.19 -4.33
C ILE A 224 3.82 0.33 -5.19
N PHE A 225 3.01 -0.72 -5.22
CA PHE A 225 1.69 -0.70 -5.83
C PHE A 225 0.68 -0.29 -4.78
N PHE A 226 -0.20 0.63 -5.14
CA PHE A 226 -1.20 1.14 -4.23
C PHE A 226 -2.49 1.54 -4.96
N SER A 227 -3.58 1.62 -4.21
CA SER A 227 -4.84 2.18 -4.67
C SER A 227 -5.32 3.29 -3.76
N GLN A 228 -5.97 4.29 -4.34
CA GLN A 228 -6.59 5.38 -3.61
C GLN A 228 -8.03 5.05 -3.24
N SER A 229 -8.64 5.89 -2.40
CA SER A 229 -10.04 5.75 -1.99
C SER A 229 -11.06 5.86 -3.13
N ASN A 230 -10.66 6.42 -4.28
CA ASN A 230 -11.48 6.47 -5.50
C ASN A 230 -11.25 5.25 -6.42
N GLU A 231 -10.51 4.24 -5.96
CA GLU A 231 -10.12 3.03 -6.68
C GLU A 231 -9.11 3.21 -7.82
N ASP A 232 -8.61 4.44 -8.05
CA ASP A 232 -7.47 4.64 -8.95
C ASP A 232 -6.25 3.91 -8.39
N ARG A 233 -5.46 3.34 -9.30
CA ARG A 233 -4.33 2.47 -8.96
C ARG A 233 -3.06 2.99 -9.58
N TYR A 234 -1.99 2.84 -8.81
CA TYR A 234 -0.72 3.43 -9.11
C TYR A 234 0.42 2.48 -8.77
N GLN A 235 1.53 2.66 -9.47
CA GLN A 235 2.82 2.12 -9.11
C GLN A 235 3.77 3.29 -8.87
N LEU A 236 4.35 3.36 -7.68
CA LEU A 236 5.45 4.27 -7.35
C LEU A 236 6.76 3.51 -7.53
N ARG A 237 7.67 4.03 -8.36
CA ARG A 237 9.00 3.46 -8.61
C ARG A 237 10.10 4.39 -8.11
N LEU A 238 11.05 3.84 -7.36
CA LEU A 238 12.29 4.52 -7.00
C LEU A 238 13.35 4.25 -8.06
N ASP A 239 13.65 5.25 -8.89
CA ASP A 239 14.58 5.13 -10.01
C ASP A 239 15.87 5.91 -9.75
N PHE A 240 16.99 5.23 -9.97
CA PHE A 240 18.33 5.80 -9.99
C PHE A 240 18.57 6.61 -11.28
N PRO A 241 19.60 7.49 -11.32
CA PRO A 241 19.91 8.28 -12.51
C PRO A 241 20.08 7.43 -13.77
N HIS A 242 19.49 7.86 -14.90
CA HIS A 242 19.56 7.21 -16.22
C HIS A 242 19.66 8.24 -17.35
N ASP A 243 19.68 7.78 -18.60
CA ASP A 243 20.15 8.50 -19.80
C ASP A 243 19.54 9.91 -20.03
N ASP A 244 18.40 10.23 -19.41
CA ASP A 244 17.68 11.51 -19.49
C ASP A 244 17.44 12.19 -18.13
N LYS A 245 17.88 11.61 -17.00
CA LYS A 245 17.66 12.11 -15.64
C LYS A 245 18.87 11.92 -14.73
N GLU A 246 19.43 13.03 -14.24
CA GLU A 246 20.66 13.04 -13.44
C GLU A 246 20.45 12.79 -11.93
N CYS A 247 19.22 12.65 -11.46
CA CYS A 247 18.89 12.54 -10.03
C CYS A 247 18.12 11.26 -9.70
N ILE A 248 18.16 10.87 -8.42
CA ILE A 248 17.30 9.81 -7.87
C ILE A 248 15.91 10.38 -7.71
N HIS A 249 14.92 9.72 -8.30
CA HIS A 249 13.58 10.27 -8.40
C HIS A 249 12.51 9.18 -8.28
N PHE A 250 11.32 9.61 -7.88
CA PHE A 250 10.12 8.82 -7.99
C PHE A 250 9.50 8.99 -9.37
N ASN A 251 9.18 7.86 -9.99
CA ASN A 251 8.31 7.78 -11.16
C ASN A 251 6.97 7.18 -10.73
N LEU A 252 5.89 7.75 -11.26
CA LEU A 252 4.53 7.30 -10.97
C LEU A 252 3.89 6.77 -12.25
N TYR A 253 3.30 5.58 -12.17
CA TYR A 253 2.61 4.95 -13.29
C TYR A 253 1.16 4.68 -12.94
N GLU A 254 0.28 4.88 -13.92
CA GLU A 254 -1.11 4.41 -13.95
C GLU A 254 -1.21 3.28 -14.99
N PRO A 255 -2.23 2.41 -14.94
CA PRO A 255 -2.45 1.41 -15.98
C PRO A 255 -2.38 2.02 -17.39
N PHE A 256 -1.44 1.53 -18.20
CA PHE A 256 -1.19 1.94 -19.58
C PHE A 256 -0.77 3.41 -19.78
N LYS A 257 -0.41 4.14 -18.71
CA LYS A 257 -0.12 5.59 -18.79
C LYS A 257 0.97 6.03 -17.81
N ILE A 258 1.77 7.01 -18.24
CA ILE A 258 2.67 7.74 -17.35
C ILE A 258 1.82 8.74 -16.53
N ALA A 259 2.02 8.74 -15.22
CA ALA A 259 1.42 9.70 -14.31
C ALA A 259 2.48 10.66 -13.76
N ALA A 260 2.03 11.73 -13.11
CA ALA A 260 2.91 12.71 -12.46
C ALA A 260 2.66 12.71 -10.95
N TYR A 261 3.73 12.87 -10.18
CA TYR A 261 3.67 13.02 -8.72
C TYR A 261 2.76 14.19 -8.36
N PRO A 262 1.85 14.06 -7.37
CA PRO A 262 0.83 15.08 -7.15
C PRO A 262 1.39 16.35 -6.49
N ILE A 263 0.78 17.49 -6.81
CA ILE A 263 1.20 18.81 -6.28
C ILE A 263 0.62 19.07 -4.89
N ASP A 264 1.24 19.98 -4.14
CA ASP A 264 0.68 20.46 -2.88
C ASP A 264 -0.42 21.53 -3.09
N TYR A 265 -1.14 21.84 -2.01
CA TYR A 265 -2.24 22.79 -2.04
C TYR A 265 -1.80 24.24 -2.31
N LEU A 266 -0.56 24.61 -1.93
CA LEU A 266 -0.03 25.94 -2.18
C LEU A 266 0.24 26.14 -3.67
N GLU A 267 0.93 25.18 -4.30
CA GLU A 267 1.19 25.14 -5.74
C GLU A 267 -0.13 25.16 -6.52
N TYR A 268 -1.10 24.33 -6.13
CA TYR A 268 -2.43 24.32 -6.74
C TYR A 268 -3.14 25.68 -6.68
N ASN A 269 -3.14 26.33 -5.51
CA ASN A 269 -3.76 27.64 -5.34
C ASN A 269 -3.04 28.74 -6.14
N MET A 270 -1.71 28.67 -6.25
CA MET A 270 -0.94 29.57 -7.11
C MET A 270 -1.35 29.43 -8.58
N LEU A 271 -1.54 28.19 -9.06
CA LEU A 271 -1.99 27.94 -10.44
C LEU A 271 -3.40 28.49 -10.70
N ILE A 272 -4.34 28.29 -9.77
CA ILE A 272 -5.70 28.88 -9.89
C ILE A 272 -5.63 30.40 -9.93
N LYS A 273 -4.82 31.01 -9.05
CA LYS A 273 -4.67 32.47 -9.02
C LYS A 273 -4.07 33.01 -10.32
N GLN A 274 -3.15 32.25 -10.94
CA GLN A 274 -2.44 32.68 -12.14
C GLN A 274 -3.24 32.44 -13.43
N TYR A 275 -3.95 31.31 -13.55
CA TYR A 275 -4.58 30.88 -14.80
C TYR A 275 -6.12 30.73 -14.72
N GLY A 276 -6.71 30.98 -13.55
CA GLY A 276 -8.15 30.97 -13.32
C GLY A 276 -8.74 29.60 -12.99
N ASP A 277 -10.05 29.58 -12.75
CA ASP A 277 -10.79 28.40 -12.27
C ASP A 277 -10.78 27.20 -13.22
N VAL A 278 -10.47 27.40 -14.51
CA VAL A 278 -10.36 26.31 -15.49
C VAL A 278 -9.30 25.27 -15.09
N VAL A 279 -8.28 25.69 -14.33
CA VAL A 279 -7.24 24.80 -13.77
C VAL A 279 -7.82 23.76 -12.82
N LYS A 280 -8.91 24.06 -12.11
CA LYS A 280 -9.52 23.12 -11.16
C LYS A 280 -9.90 21.79 -11.82
N ASN A 281 -10.22 21.82 -13.10
CA ASN A 281 -10.61 20.63 -13.85
C ASN A 281 -9.43 19.73 -14.23
N LEU A 282 -8.19 20.20 -14.11
CA LEU A 282 -6.98 19.43 -14.38
C LEU A 282 -6.60 18.48 -13.25
N PHE A 283 -7.09 18.75 -12.04
CA PHE A 283 -6.69 18.06 -10.83
C PHE A 283 -7.89 17.43 -10.11
N TYR A 284 -7.63 16.42 -9.29
CA TYR A 284 -8.57 15.92 -8.30
C TYR A 284 -7.89 15.85 -6.93
N HIS A 285 -8.68 15.94 -5.87
CA HIS A 285 -8.17 15.95 -4.50
C HIS A 285 -8.21 14.53 -3.93
N CYS A 286 -7.08 14.05 -3.41
CA CYS A 286 -7.01 12.81 -2.64
C CYS A 286 -5.92 12.92 -1.56
N GLY A 287 -6.28 12.63 -0.31
CA GLY A 287 -5.41 12.83 0.85
C GLY A 287 -4.98 14.29 0.98
N ASN A 288 -3.67 14.53 1.10
CA ASN A 288 -3.09 15.87 1.25
C ASN A 288 -2.70 16.55 -0.05
N ARG A 289 -3.07 15.97 -1.19
CA ARG A 289 -2.44 16.27 -2.48
C ARG A 289 -3.45 16.49 -3.58
N MET A 290 -3.04 17.27 -4.58
CA MET A 290 -3.81 17.54 -5.80
C MET A 290 -3.20 16.73 -6.93
N TRP A 291 -3.92 15.69 -7.32
CA TRP A 291 -3.47 14.71 -8.29
C TRP A 291 -3.84 15.13 -9.71
N PHE A 292 -2.93 14.88 -10.65
CA PHE A 292 -3.17 15.12 -12.06
C PHE A 292 -4.22 14.12 -12.57
N LYS A 293 -5.24 14.59 -13.29
CA LYS A 293 -6.20 13.68 -13.93
C LYS A 293 -5.55 12.93 -15.09
N SER A 294 -5.98 11.71 -15.36
CA SER A 294 -5.49 10.87 -16.47
C SER A 294 -5.68 11.46 -17.88
N GLN A 295 -6.49 12.52 -18.03
CA GLN A 295 -6.72 13.28 -19.26
C GLN A 295 -6.06 14.67 -19.24
N PHE A 296 -5.08 14.88 -18.36
CA PHE A 296 -4.47 16.20 -18.12
C PHE A 296 -3.97 16.88 -19.40
N LYS A 297 -3.20 16.16 -20.22
CA LYS A 297 -2.65 16.70 -21.49
C LYS A 297 -3.75 17.04 -22.49
N ASP A 298 -4.73 16.15 -22.66
CA ASP A 298 -5.88 16.39 -23.54
C ASP A 298 -6.66 17.63 -23.10
N TYR A 299 -6.91 17.76 -21.79
CA TYR A 299 -7.65 18.90 -21.25
C TYR A 299 -6.92 20.22 -21.47
N ILE A 300 -5.58 20.23 -21.34
CA ILE A 300 -4.76 21.39 -21.65
C ILE A 300 -4.93 21.80 -23.12
N ASP A 301 -4.81 20.85 -24.03
CA ASP A 301 -4.87 21.12 -25.47
C ASP A 301 -6.24 21.68 -25.91
N LEU A 302 -7.32 21.19 -25.28
CA LEU A 302 -8.68 21.66 -25.53
C LEU A 302 -8.98 23.05 -24.93
N ASN A 303 -8.51 23.34 -23.71
CA ASN A 303 -8.98 24.52 -22.95
C ASN A 303 -7.99 25.69 -22.95
N PHE A 304 -6.72 25.45 -23.28
CA PHE A 304 -5.67 26.47 -23.27
C PHE A 304 -5.10 26.76 -24.68
N THR A 305 -5.83 26.41 -25.75
CA THR A 305 -5.39 26.59 -27.14
C THR A 305 -4.93 28.02 -27.45
N ASN A 306 -5.64 29.02 -26.91
CA ASN A 306 -5.37 30.44 -27.13
C ASN A 306 -4.44 31.06 -26.07
N ASN A 307 -4.07 30.32 -25.02
CA ASN A 307 -3.18 30.77 -23.96
C ASN A 307 -1.89 29.93 -23.97
N ILE A 308 -1.01 30.24 -24.92
CA ILE A 308 0.23 29.51 -25.19
C ILE A 308 1.15 29.48 -23.96
N GLU A 309 1.20 30.57 -23.19
CA GLU A 309 2.02 30.67 -21.99
C GLU A 309 1.54 29.72 -20.89
N ALA A 310 0.23 29.75 -20.58
CA ALA A 310 -0.36 28.84 -19.60
C ALA A 310 -0.23 27.38 -20.03
N ARG A 311 -0.49 27.08 -21.32
CA ARG A 311 -0.29 25.73 -21.88
C ARG A 311 1.13 25.23 -21.68
N LYS A 312 2.14 26.05 -22.02
CA LYS A 312 3.54 25.68 -21.87
C LYS A 312 3.92 25.49 -20.39
N ALA A 313 3.45 26.36 -19.50
CA ALA A 313 3.73 26.26 -18.08
C ALA A 313 3.11 25.02 -17.43
N LEU A 314 1.85 24.70 -17.74
CA LEU A 314 1.14 23.54 -17.19
C LEU A 314 1.69 22.21 -17.75
N LEU A 315 2.08 22.16 -19.03
CA LEU A 315 2.78 20.99 -19.58
C LEU A 315 4.15 20.82 -18.93
N ASN A 316 4.90 21.91 -18.75
CA ASN A 316 6.20 21.85 -18.07
C ASN A 316 6.05 21.40 -16.61
N LEU A 317 5.00 21.87 -15.91
CA LEU A 317 4.67 21.40 -14.56
C LEU A 317 4.49 19.87 -14.55
N PHE A 318 3.67 19.33 -15.44
CA PHE A 318 3.47 17.88 -15.53
C PHE A 318 4.80 17.14 -15.76
N GLU A 319 5.60 17.57 -16.74
CA GLU A 319 6.90 16.94 -17.05
C GLU A 319 7.95 17.08 -15.93
N THR A 320 7.84 18.10 -15.07
CA THR A 320 8.71 18.19 -13.88
C THR A 320 8.27 17.25 -12.76
N HIS A 321 6.97 16.96 -12.67
CA HIS A 321 6.40 16.09 -11.64
C HIS A 321 6.36 14.62 -12.08
N THR A 322 6.58 14.28 -13.35
CA THR A 322 6.77 12.89 -13.79
C THR A 322 8.03 12.26 -13.21
N HIS A 323 9.05 13.07 -12.91
CA HIS A 323 10.33 12.64 -12.33
C HIS A 323 10.62 13.42 -11.04
N SER A 324 9.84 13.15 -9.99
CA SER A 324 9.91 13.92 -8.75
C SER A 324 11.15 13.53 -7.93
N PRO A 325 12.12 14.44 -7.70
CA PRO A 325 13.34 14.10 -6.94
C PRO A 325 13.01 13.62 -5.52
N VAL A 326 13.62 12.52 -5.08
CA VAL A 326 13.38 11.97 -3.73
C VAL A 326 14.14 12.76 -2.66
N CYS A 327 15.36 13.19 -3.00
CA CYS A 327 16.27 13.91 -2.14
C CYS A 327 16.82 15.14 -2.87
N ASP A 328 17.36 16.09 -2.12
CA ASP A 328 18.13 17.16 -2.71
C ASP A 328 19.49 16.68 -3.25
N ASN A 329 20.20 17.58 -3.94
CA ASN A 329 21.50 17.29 -4.55
C ASN A 329 22.62 16.99 -3.53
N SER A 330 22.34 17.00 -2.22
CA SER A 330 23.31 16.62 -1.19
C SER A 330 23.46 15.10 -1.03
N VAL A 331 22.53 14.31 -1.59
CA VAL A 331 22.55 12.85 -1.55
C VAL A 331 23.12 12.32 -2.87
N SER A 332 24.23 11.59 -2.80
CA SER A 332 24.83 10.95 -3.98
C SER A 332 24.18 9.60 -4.28
N GLU A 333 24.43 9.07 -5.48
CA GLU A 333 24.04 7.71 -5.87
C GLU A 333 24.56 6.66 -4.87
N ASN A 334 25.79 6.85 -4.38
CA ASN A 334 26.41 5.92 -3.44
C ASN A 334 25.79 6.00 -2.04
N ASP A 335 25.41 7.20 -1.59
CA ASP A 335 24.71 7.38 -0.32
C ASP A 335 23.36 6.63 -0.33
N MET A 336 22.61 6.75 -1.43
CA MET A 336 21.35 6.02 -1.59
C MET A 336 21.56 4.50 -1.66
N LYS A 337 22.59 4.00 -2.34
CA LYS A 337 22.90 2.55 -2.36
C LYS A 337 23.19 2.02 -0.97
N ASN A 338 24.00 2.74 -0.20
CA ASN A 338 24.31 2.38 1.18
C ASN A 338 23.05 2.39 2.04
N PHE A 339 22.25 3.46 1.96
CA PHE A 339 20.98 3.54 2.66
C PHE A 339 20.03 2.37 2.32
N LEU A 340 19.87 2.04 1.03
CA LEU A 340 19.01 0.94 0.61
C LEU A 340 19.53 -0.42 1.08
N ASN A 341 20.85 -0.63 1.14
CA ASN A 341 21.43 -1.84 1.72
C ASN A 341 21.08 -1.98 3.20
N GLU A 342 21.22 -0.90 3.97
CA GLU A 342 20.87 -0.87 5.38
C GLU A 342 19.36 -1.07 5.59
N LEU A 343 18.54 -0.39 4.79
CA LEU A 343 17.08 -0.52 4.84
C LEU A 343 16.62 -1.95 4.53
N PHE A 344 17.12 -2.54 3.45
CA PHE A 344 16.75 -3.90 3.06
C PHE A 344 17.29 -4.95 4.04
N SER A 345 18.47 -4.72 4.60
CA SER A 345 18.98 -5.57 5.69
C SER A 345 18.06 -5.49 6.90
N ALA A 346 17.68 -4.29 7.35
CA ALA A 346 16.77 -4.11 8.48
C ALA A 346 15.40 -4.76 8.21
N ILE A 347 14.82 -4.55 7.03
CA ILE A 347 13.52 -5.11 6.62
C ILE A 347 13.55 -6.62 6.50
N SER A 348 14.65 -7.20 5.99
CA SER A 348 14.77 -8.66 5.84
C SER A 348 14.60 -9.39 7.16
N ILE A 349 15.03 -8.77 8.25
CA ILE A 349 14.93 -9.35 9.58
C ILE A 349 13.52 -9.17 10.15
N MET A 350 12.80 -8.15 9.69
CA MET A 350 11.41 -7.93 10.07
C MET A 350 10.44 -8.89 9.37
N ASP A 351 10.87 -9.89 8.60
CA ASP A 351 10.04 -10.93 7.96
C ASP A 351 8.83 -10.35 7.19
N MET A 352 9.12 -9.48 6.22
CA MET A 352 8.12 -8.98 5.26
C MET A 352 7.85 -10.05 4.19
N SER A 353 7.07 -11.08 4.54
CA SER A 353 6.84 -12.29 3.74
C SER A 353 5.92 -12.12 2.51
N HIS A 354 5.15 -11.03 2.44
CA HIS A 354 4.26 -10.64 1.33
C HIS A 354 4.92 -9.61 0.41
N SER A 355 6.08 -9.07 0.81
CA SER A 355 6.93 -8.26 -0.04
C SER A 355 7.79 -9.18 -0.88
N ARG A 356 7.93 -8.85 -2.17
CA ARG A 356 8.64 -9.69 -3.12
C ARG A 356 10.05 -9.15 -3.34
N TYR A 357 11.05 -9.95 -2.97
CA TYR A 357 12.45 -9.70 -3.27
C TYR A 357 12.78 -10.16 -4.70
N LEU A 358 12.33 -9.38 -5.67
CA LEU A 358 12.50 -9.66 -7.11
C LEU A 358 13.20 -8.48 -7.78
N LYS A 359 13.92 -8.74 -8.87
CA LYS A 359 14.43 -7.65 -9.73
C LYS A 359 13.22 -6.92 -10.33
N PRO A 360 13.03 -5.61 -10.10
CA PRO A 360 11.85 -4.87 -10.59
C PRO A 360 11.63 -4.97 -12.10
N LYS A 361 12.69 -5.08 -12.91
CA LYS A 361 12.61 -5.27 -14.37
C LYS A 361 11.81 -6.52 -14.82
N ASN A 362 11.59 -7.47 -13.91
CA ASN A 362 10.83 -8.68 -14.19
C ASN A 362 9.32 -8.50 -13.94
N ILE A 363 8.92 -7.33 -13.42
CA ILE A 363 7.53 -7.00 -13.16
C ILE A 363 7.00 -6.27 -14.39
N ASP A 364 5.95 -6.82 -14.98
CA ASP A 364 5.14 -6.13 -15.98
C ASP A 364 4.07 -5.36 -15.20
N GLU A 365 4.23 -4.04 -15.11
CA GLU A 365 3.40 -3.18 -14.27
C GLU A 365 1.92 -3.26 -14.64
N ASN A 366 1.61 -3.44 -15.94
CA ASN A 366 0.24 -3.56 -16.40
C ASN A 366 -0.35 -4.89 -15.97
N LYS A 367 0.41 -5.99 -16.11
CA LYS A 367 -0.05 -7.31 -15.64
C LYS A 367 -0.25 -7.33 -14.13
N GLU A 368 0.63 -6.69 -13.37
CA GLU A 368 0.49 -6.63 -11.91
C GLU A 368 -0.74 -5.81 -11.49
N LEU A 369 -0.97 -4.64 -12.11
CA LEU A 369 -2.17 -3.82 -11.88
C LEU A 369 -3.46 -4.54 -12.30
N GLU A 370 -3.42 -5.31 -13.40
CA GLU A 370 -4.50 -6.19 -13.82
C GLU A 370 -4.74 -7.32 -12.81
N TYR A 371 -3.69 -7.97 -12.31
CA TYR A 371 -3.79 -9.01 -11.29
C TYR A 371 -4.42 -8.47 -9.99
N ILE A 372 -3.98 -7.30 -9.52
CA ILE A 372 -4.60 -6.60 -8.37
C ILE A 372 -6.08 -6.34 -8.63
N THR A 373 -6.47 -5.96 -9.85
CA THR A 373 -7.88 -5.80 -10.21
C THR A 373 -8.65 -7.12 -10.17
N LEU A 374 -8.03 -8.20 -10.61
CA LEU A 374 -8.63 -9.52 -10.59
C LEU A 374 -8.83 -10.03 -9.17
N GLU A 375 -7.85 -9.87 -8.27
CA GLU A 375 -7.97 -10.20 -6.84
C GLU A 375 -9.18 -9.51 -6.20
N LYS A 376 -9.34 -8.21 -6.45
CA LYS A 376 -10.49 -7.43 -5.95
C LYS A 376 -11.81 -7.92 -6.54
N ASN A 377 -11.85 -8.25 -7.83
CA ASN A 377 -13.03 -8.79 -8.49
C ASN A 377 -13.43 -10.16 -7.92
N VAL A 378 -12.47 -11.05 -7.66
CA VAL A 378 -12.69 -12.35 -7.02
C VAL A 378 -13.29 -12.19 -5.63
N ARG A 379 -12.70 -11.33 -4.79
CA ARG A 379 -13.24 -11.02 -3.46
C ARG A 379 -14.68 -10.51 -3.54
N ASN A 380 -14.93 -9.53 -4.41
CA ASN A 380 -16.25 -8.92 -4.56
C ASN A 380 -17.29 -9.90 -5.10
N ALA A 381 -16.91 -10.76 -6.04
CA ALA A 381 -17.75 -11.84 -6.55
C ALA A 381 -18.14 -12.81 -5.43
N ALA A 382 -17.16 -13.31 -4.66
CA ALA A 382 -17.41 -14.18 -3.51
C ALA A 382 -18.39 -13.54 -2.52
N TYR A 383 -18.15 -12.28 -2.15
CA TYR A 383 -19.00 -11.55 -1.22
C TYR A 383 -20.43 -11.37 -1.75
N LYS A 384 -20.60 -11.08 -3.04
CA LYS A 384 -21.93 -10.86 -3.65
C LYS A 384 -22.73 -12.15 -3.81
N ILE A 385 -22.07 -13.26 -4.15
CA ILE A 385 -22.70 -14.59 -4.19
C ILE A 385 -23.22 -14.96 -2.80
N ASP A 386 -22.38 -14.78 -1.77
CA ASP A 386 -22.75 -15.04 -0.38
C ASP A 386 -23.85 -14.10 0.12
N GLU A 387 -23.76 -12.80 -0.17
CA GLU A 387 -24.78 -11.81 0.17
C GLU A 387 -26.15 -12.19 -0.40
N ALA A 388 -26.19 -12.67 -1.65
CA ALA A 388 -27.42 -13.12 -2.29
C ALA A 388 -28.03 -14.35 -1.60
N TYR A 389 -27.18 -15.30 -1.17
CA TYR A 389 -27.61 -16.44 -0.36
C TYR A 389 -28.23 -15.98 0.96
N LEU A 390 -27.56 -15.08 1.69
CA LEU A 390 -28.05 -14.56 2.98
C LEU A 390 -29.37 -13.80 2.82
N TYR A 391 -29.48 -12.94 1.80
CA TYR A 391 -30.73 -12.22 1.52
C TYR A 391 -31.89 -13.18 1.23
N ASN A 392 -31.65 -14.18 0.38
CA ASN A 392 -32.67 -15.16 0.04
C ASN A 392 -33.09 -16.00 1.27
N LEU A 393 -32.14 -16.35 2.14
CA LEU A 393 -32.42 -17.07 3.38
C LEU A 393 -33.32 -16.26 4.32
N GLN A 394 -33.08 -14.95 4.45
CA GLN A 394 -33.80 -14.07 5.37
C GLN A 394 -35.16 -13.62 4.84
N THR A 395 -35.31 -13.41 3.53
CA THR A 395 -36.49 -12.77 2.94
C THR A 395 -37.25 -13.64 1.94
N GLY A 396 -36.67 -14.77 1.52
CA GLY A 396 -37.19 -15.61 0.44
C GLY A 396 -37.05 -15.03 -0.97
N THR A 397 -36.44 -13.85 -1.13
CA THR A 397 -36.24 -13.22 -2.44
C THR A 397 -34.91 -12.46 -2.55
N ILE A 398 -34.28 -12.51 -3.73
CA ILE A 398 -33.08 -11.72 -4.02
C ILE A 398 -33.50 -10.36 -4.63
N PRO A 399 -32.99 -9.22 -4.11
CA PRO A 399 -33.26 -7.90 -4.67
C PRO A 399 -32.88 -7.78 -6.14
N ALA A 400 -33.64 -7.01 -6.93
CA ALA A 400 -33.40 -6.83 -8.36
C ALA A 400 -31.99 -6.30 -8.67
N LYS A 401 -31.50 -5.34 -7.85
CA LYS A 401 -30.15 -4.79 -8.02
C LYS A 401 -29.07 -5.85 -7.81
N LEU A 402 -29.22 -6.70 -6.80
CA LEU A 402 -28.26 -7.77 -6.54
C LEU A 402 -28.27 -8.83 -7.65
N LYS A 403 -29.43 -9.12 -8.25
CA LYS A 403 -29.51 -10.00 -9.44
C LYS A 403 -28.75 -9.43 -10.64
N GLU A 404 -28.89 -8.12 -10.88
CA GLU A 404 -28.14 -7.42 -11.93
C GLU A 404 -26.63 -7.49 -11.67
N ASP A 405 -26.21 -7.24 -10.42
CA ASP A 405 -24.81 -7.30 -10.05
C ASP A 405 -24.23 -8.73 -10.23
N LEU A 406 -24.99 -9.77 -9.88
CA LEU A 406 -24.59 -11.17 -10.09
C LEU A 406 -24.46 -11.52 -11.58
N ALA A 407 -25.38 -11.06 -12.43
CA ALA A 407 -25.27 -11.28 -13.88
C ALA A 407 -24.03 -10.57 -14.47
N ASN A 408 -23.71 -9.36 -13.99
CA ASN A 408 -22.49 -8.67 -14.39
C ASN A 408 -21.22 -9.39 -13.91
N ILE A 409 -21.26 -10.00 -12.72
CA ILE A 409 -20.16 -10.82 -12.20
C ILE A 409 -19.97 -12.07 -13.08
N GLU A 410 -21.05 -12.74 -13.47
CA GLU A 410 -21.03 -13.91 -14.35
C GLU A 410 -20.30 -13.61 -15.66
N ILE A 411 -20.68 -12.51 -16.33
CA ILE A 411 -20.04 -12.03 -17.55
C ILE A 411 -18.55 -11.76 -17.32
N LYS A 412 -18.21 -11.06 -16.23
CA LYS A 412 -16.81 -10.73 -15.91
C LYS A 412 -15.96 -11.98 -15.67
N LEU A 413 -16.43 -12.94 -14.86
CA LEU A 413 -15.70 -14.18 -14.58
C LEU A 413 -15.52 -15.01 -15.85
N THR A 414 -16.55 -15.07 -16.69
CA THR A 414 -16.51 -15.76 -17.98
C THR A 414 -15.46 -15.14 -18.89
N ASN A 415 -15.47 -13.81 -19.06
CA ASN A 415 -14.48 -13.11 -19.90
C ASN A 415 -13.06 -13.26 -19.35
N VAL A 416 -12.87 -13.32 -18.03
CA VAL A 416 -11.55 -13.61 -17.45
C VAL A 416 -11.06 -15.01 -17.88
N LEU A 417 -11.92 -16.03 -17.88
CA LEU A 417 -11.55 -17.38 -18.26
C LEU A 417 -11.33 -17.55 -19.78
N THR A 418 -12.14 -16.86 -20.59
CA THR A 418 -12.13 -17.01 -22.06
C THR A 418 -11.20 -16.03 -22.78
N GLU A 419 -11.02 -14.82 -22.26
CA GLU A 419 -10.24 -13.75 -22.91
C GLU A 419 -8.91 -13.52 -22.20
N TYR A 420 -8.92 -13.31 -20.87
CA TYR A 420 -7.71 -13.00 -20.12
C TYR A 420 -6.78 -14.22 -19.99
N TYR A 421 -7.31 -15.34 -19.52
CA TYR A 421 -6.56 -16.59 -19.43
C TYR A 421 -6.58 -17.41 -20.73
N ALA A 422 -7.58 -17.19 -21.59
CA ALA A 422 -7.78 -17.93 -22.83
C ALA A 422 -7.72 -19.47 -22.66
N LYS A 423 -8.23 -19.97 -21.53
CA LYS A 423 -8.17 -21.41 -21.16
C LYS A 423 -9.44 -22.18 -21.47
N TYR A 424 -10.57 -21.48 -21.56
CA TYR A 424 -11.89 -22.07 -21.72
C TYR A 424 -12.64 -21.37 -22.86
N THR A 425 -13.63 -22.05 -23.42
CA THR A 425 -14.60 -21.50 -24.36
C THR A 425 -15.91 -21.16 -23.64
N HIS A 426 -16.72 -20.26 -24.21
CA HIS A 426 -18.04 -19.94 -23.65
C HIS A 426 -18.94 -21.18 -23.52
N GLU A 427 -18.86 -22.12 -24.47
CA GLU A 427 -19.66 -23.36 -24.44
C GLU A 427 -19.31 -24.25 -23.24
N GLU A 428 -18.03 -24.32 -22.85
CA GLU A 428 -17.57 -25.10 -21.69
C GLU A 428 -18.03 -24.50 -20.35
N LEU A 429 -18.38 -23.21 -20.33
CA LEU A 429 -18.70 -22.47 -19.11
C LEU A 429 -20.20 -22.26 -18.89
N ASN A 430 -21.04 -22.42 -19.92
CA ASN A 430 -22.47 -22.06 -19.91
C ASN A 430 -23.31 -22.73 -18.80
N ASP A 431 -22.92 -23.92 -18.34
CA ASP A 431 -23.68 -24.69 -17.34
C ASP A 431 -23.11 -24.57 -15.92
N LEU A 432 -22.03 -23.80 -15.73
CA LEU A 432 -21.40 -23.64 -14.42
C LEU A 432 -22.14 -22.62 -13.57
N SER A 433 -22.25 -22.91 -12.27
CA SER A 433 -22.70 -21.93 -11.28
C SER A 433 -21.66 -20.81 -11.12
N LEU A 434 -22.11 -19.66 -10.62
CA LEU A 434 -21.24 -18.53 -10.29
C LEU A 434 -20.08 -18.92 -9.35
N LEU A 435 -20.32 -19.82 -8.39
CA LEU A 435 -19.28 -20.30 -7.49
C LEU A 435 -18.25 -21.16 -8.24
N GLU A 436 -18.70 -22.02 -9.16
CA GLU A 436 -17.80 -22.84 -9.98
C GLU A 436 -16.95 -21.98 -10.91
N LEU A 437 -17.54 -20.98 -11.57
CA LEU A 437 -16.80 -19.98 -12.37
C LEU A 437 -15.74 -19.26 -11.52
N LEU A 438 -16.12 -18.82 -10.32
CA LEU A 438 -15.21 -18.17 -9.39
C LEU A 438 -14.06 -19.09 -8.99
N MET A 439 -14.34 -20.36 -8.71
CA MET A 439 -13.31 -21.35 -8.36
C MET A 439 -12.33 -21.58 -9.52
N LEU A 440 -12.82 -21.70 -10.75
CA LEU A 440 -11.95 -21.83 -11.93
C LEU A 440 -11.05 -20.61 -12.15
N VAL A 441 -11.59 -19.39 -11.94
CA VAL A 441 -10.77 -18.17 -12.00
C VAL A 441 -9.65 -18.23 -10.97
N ARG A 442 -9.96 -18.64 -9.72
CA ARG A 442 -8.96 -18.77 -8.66
C ARG A 442 -7.90 -19.82 -8.96
N GLU A 443 -8.30 -20.96 -9.52
CA GLU A 443 -7.35 -22.00 -9.98
C GLU A 443 -6.41 -21.43 -11.04
N CYS A 444 -6.96 -20.70 -12.03
CA CYS A 444 -6.14 -20.01 -13.02
C CYS A 444 -5.20 -18.97 -12.41
N MET A 445 -5.64 -18.22 -11.39
CA MET A 445 -4.79 -17.25 -10.69
C MET A 445 -3.61 -17.92 -10.00
N ILE A 446 -3.82 -19.06 -9.34
CA ILE A 446 -2.76 -19.81 -8.64
C ILE A 446 -1.75 -20.39 -9.63
N GLU A 447 -2.20 -20.83 -10.81
CA GLU A 447 -1.31 -21.36 -11.84
C GLU A 447 -0.42 -20.30 -12.51
N HIS A 448 -0.80 -19.02 -12.40
CA HIS A 448 -0.09 -17.89 -13.04
C HIS A 448 0.56 -16.91 -12.04
N SER A 449 0.39 -17.13 -10.73
CA SER A 449 1.09 -16.42 -9.65
C SER A 449 2.46 -17.04 -9.41
#